data_AF-A0A645DX41-F1
#
_entry.id   AF-A0A645DX41-F1
#
_cell.length_a   1.000
_cell.length_b   1.000
_cell.length_c   1.000
_cell.angle_alpha   90.00
_cell.angle_beta   90.00
_cell.angle_gamma   90.00
#
_symmetry.space_group_name_H-M   'P 1'
#
loop_
_entity.id
_entity.type
_entity.pdbx_description
1 polymer ?
#
loop_
_entity_poly.entity_id
_entity_poly.type
_entity_poly.pdbx_seq_one_letter_code
_entity_poly.pdbx_strand_id
1 'polypeptide(L)'
;MGAKVHTWRVGRAFAAHKLREIDGVFGGELAGHYYFRDFFYSDSGLMAALIILGVLARMKREGKKVSEAISAIEKYENSGEINFRIEKKREAMDVVRDYFASREEVLVSLDFDGYREEFADWWFNIRPSNTEPYLRFLAEARSRELLNSKVSKVRELLEPFL
;
A
#
# COMPACT_ATOMS: atom_id res chain seq x y z
N MET A 1 -17.19 -10.03 -0.59
CA MET A 1 -16.73 -11.32 -0.02
C MET A 1 -16.75 -11.36 1.52
N GLY A 2 -17.34 -10.38 2.23
CA GLY A 2 -17.51 -10.45 3.70
C GLY A 2 -16.22 -10.48 4.54
N ALA A 3 -15.05 -10.38 3.91
CA ALA A 3 -13.76 -10.39 4.61
C ALA A 3 -13.53 -9.09 5.36
N LYS A 4 -12.97 -9.19 6.57
CA LYS A 4 -12.53 -8.04 7.37
C LYS A 4 -11.05 -7.77 7.07
N VAL A 5 -10.76 -6.55 6.64
CA VAL A 5 -9.38 -6.11 6.33
C VAL A 5 -8.78 -5.45 7.57
N HIS A 6 -7.53 -5.78 7.86
CA HIS A 6 -6.72 -5.15 8.89
C HIS A 6 -5.41 -4.67 8.27
N THR A 7 -5.01 -3.46 8.61
CA THR A 7 -3.70 -2.91 8.23
C THR A 7 -2.75 -2.97 9.43
N TRP A 8 -1.45 -3.04 9.15
CA TRP A 8 -0.39 -3.07 10.16
C TRP A 8 0.88 -2.42 9.61
N ARG A 9 1.85 -2.17 10.48
CA ARG A 9 3.15 -1.58 10.14
C ARG A 9 3.96 -2.48 9.21
N VAL A 10 4.62 -1.92 8.20
CA VAL A 10 5.42 -2.70 7.25
C VAL A 10 6.57 -3.42 7.96
N GLY A 11 6.76 -4.71 7.64
CA GLY A 11 7.84 -5.56 8.10
C GLY A 11 7.35 -6.93 8.59
N ARG A 12 8.11 -7.97 8.22
CA ARG A 12 7.81 -9.38 8.54
C ARG A 12 7.53 -9.65 10.02
N ALA A 13 8.28 -9.00 10.91
CA ALA A 13 8.11 -9.16 12.36
C ALA A 13 6.72 -8.70 12.83
N PHE A 14 6.14 -7.68 12.20
CA PHE A 14 4.81 -7.16 12.53
C PHE A 14 3.71 -7.98 11.86
N ALA A 15 3.92 -8.39 10.60
CA ALA A 15 2.94 -9.13 9.82
C ALA A 15 2.56 -10.47 10.45
N ALA A 16 3.55 -11.31 10.79
CA ALA A 16 3.31 -12.63 11.38
C ALA A 16 2.62 -12.52 12.75
N HIS A 17 3.00 -11.53 13.56
CA HIS A 17 2.34 -11.27 14.85
C HIS A 17 0.89 -10.83 14.65
N LYS A 18 0.65 -9.86 13.76
CA LYS A 18 -0.70 -9.35 13.52
C LYS A 18 -1.63 -10.43 12.98
N LEU A 19 -1.15 -11.24 12.03
CA LEU A 19 -1.96 -12.30 11.44
C LEU A 19 -2.37 -13.35 12.48
N ARG A 20 -1.49 -13.68 13.44
CA ARG A 20 -1.82 -14.53 14.59
C ARG A 20 -2.83 -13.90 15.53
N GLU A 21 -2.62 -12.63 15.89
CA GLU A 21 -3.48 -11.88 16.81
C GLU A 21 -4.94 -11.87 16.33
N ILE A 22 -5.17 -11.71 15.03
CA ILE A 22 -6.51 -11.62 14.44
C ILE A 22 -7.05 -12.96 13.90
N ASP A 23 -6.31 -14.07 14.08
CA ASP A 23 -6.59 -15.37 13.42
C ASP A 23 -6.85 -15.23 11.90
N GLY A 24 -6.04 -14.40 11.25
CA GLY A 24 -6.23 -14.01 9.86
C GLY A 24 -5.82 -15.12 8.90
N VAL A 25 -6.66 -15.40 7.90
CA VAL A 25 -6.44 -16.50 6.93
C VAL A 25 -5.23 -16.25 6.02
N PHE A 26 -5.04 -15.00 5.60
CA PHE A 26 -4.02 -14.58 4.63
C PHE A 26 -3.56 -13.15 4.93
N GLY A 27 -2.28 -12.88 4.71
CA GLY A 27 -1.70 -11.54 4.74
C GLY A 27 -0.72 -11.34 3.59
N GLY A 28 -0.45 -10.09 3.25
CA GLY A 28 0.49 -9.75 2.18
C GLY A 28 1.13 -8.40 2.40
N GLU A 29 2.34 -8.23 1.88
CA GLU A 29 3.06 -6.95 1.87
C GLU A 29 3.50 -6.62 0.44
N LEU A 30 3.67 -5.32 0.15
CA LEU A 30 4.08 -4.84 -1.17
C LEU A 30 5.43 -5.41 -1.63
N ALA A 31 6.31 -5.74 -0.68
CA ALA A 31 7.61 -6.38 -0.95
C ALA A 31 7.51 -7.84 -1.42
N GLY A 32 6.31 -8.42 -1.53
CA GLY A 32 6.10 -9.78 -2.03
C GLY A 32 6.15 -10.87 -0.96
N HIS A 33 6.05 -10.49 0.33
CA HIS A 33 5.87 -11.44 1.42
C HIS A 33 4.38 -11.77 1.56
N TYR A 34 4.03 -13.05 1.43
CA TYR A 34 2.66 -13.55 1.52
C TYR A 34 2.55 -14.58 2.64
N TYR A 35 1.69 -14.30 3.62
CA TYR A 35 1.55 -15.03 4.87
C TYR A 35 0.29 -15.89 4.86
N PHE A 36 0.39 -17.11 5.39
CA PHE A 36 -0.72 -18.05 5.40
C PHE A 36 -0.94 -18.60 6.80
N ARG A 37 -2.19 -18.56 7.30
CA ARG A 37 -2.55 -19.14 8.60
C ARG A 37 -2.10 -20.59 8.72
N ASP A 38 -2.45 -21.38 7.72
CA ASP A 38 -2.20 -22.82 7.67
C ASP A 38 -0.72 -23.15 7.36
N PHE A 39 0.12 -22.13 7.24
CA PHE A 39 1.58 -22.21 7.17
C PHE A 39 2.23 -21.46 8.34
N PHE A 40 1.72 -21.71 9.55
CA PHE A 40 2.23 -21.15 10.81
C PHE A 40 2.31 -19.62 10.81
N TYR A 41 1.45 -18.94 10.05
CA TYR A 41 1.45 -17.49 9.85
C TYR A 41 2.77 -16.95 9.28
N SER A 42 3.54 -17.81 8.62
CA SER A 42 4.83 -17.48 8.04
C SER A 42 4.68 -17.15 6.57
N ASP A 43 5.63 -16.37 6.05
CA ASP A 43 5.66 -16.01 4.64
C ASP A 43 6.21 -17.15 3.77
N SER A 44 5.63 -17.34 2.59
CA SER A 44 6.13 -18.29 1.60
C SER A 44 5.76 -17.88 0.18
N GLY A 45 6.75 -17.41 -0.57
CA GLY A 45 6.60 -17.12 -2.01
C GLY A 45 6.25 -18.37 -2.83
N LEU A 46 6.77 -19.54 -2.45
CA LEU A 46 6.45 -20.80 -3.11
C LEU A 46 4.99 -21.21 -2.91
N MET A 47 4.47 -21.06 -1.69
CA MET A 47 3.06 -21.35 -1.41
C MET A 47 2.14 -20.40 -2.17
N ALA A 48 2.46 -19.09 -2.19
CA ALA A 48 1.75 -18.11 -2.99
C ALA A 48 1.75 -18.48 -4.48
N ALA A 49 2.91 -18.86 -5.03
CA ALA A 49 3.05 -19.28 -6.42
C ALA A 49 2.22 -20.51 -6.74
N LEU A 50 2.22 -21.54 -5.88
CA LEU A 50 1.42 -22.75 -6.08
C LEU A 50 -0.09 -22.46 -6.05
N ILE A 51 -0.55 -21.60 -5.13
CA ILE A 51 -1.96 -21.18 -5.06
C ILE A 51 -2.35 -20.45 -6.34
N ILE A 52 -1.54 -19.47 -6.77
CA ILE A 52 -1.79 -18.71 -8.01
C ILE A 52 -1.80 -19.66 -9.21
N LEU A 53 -0.82 -20.56 -9.34
CA LEU A 53 -0.78 -21.54 -10.43
C LEU A 53 -2.04 -22.42 -10.46
N GLY A 54 -2.56 -22.83 -9.29
CA GLY A 54 -3.82 -23.56 -9.19
C GLY A 54 -5.03 -22.76 -9.71
N VAL A 55 -5.10 -21.47 -9.37
CA VAL A 55 -6.12 -20.54 -9.88
C VAL A 55 -5.99 -20.37 -11.40
N LEU A 56 -4.78 -20.11 -11.89
CA LEU A 56 -4.50 -19.94 -13.33
C LEU A 56 -4.82 -21.20 -14.14
N ALA A 57 -4.49 -22.38 -13.61
CA ALA A 57 -4.82 -23.65 -14.25
C ALA A 57 -6.35 -23.85 -14.36
N ARG A 58 -7.12 -23.44 -13.35
CA ARG A 58 -8.59 -23.47 -13.39
C ARG A 58 -9.14 -22.49 -14.43
N MET A 59 -8.68 -21.25 -14.42
CA MET A 59 -9.06 -20.23 -15.40
C MET A 59 -8.78 -20.70 -16.83
N LYS A 60 -7.60 -21.29 -17.07
CA LYS A 60 -7.24 -21.84 -18.37
C LYS A 60 -8.22 -22.93 -18.85
N ARG A 61 -8.68 -23.82 -17.96
CA ARG A 61 -9.69 -24.84 -18.30
C ARG A 61 -11.05 -24.22 -18.65
N GLU A 62 -11.38 -23.07 -18.07
CA GLU A 62 -12.60 -22.31 -18.36
C GLU A 62 -12.45 -21.38 -19.58
N GLY A 63 -11.29 -21.41 -20.27
CA GLY A 63 -11.01 -20.53 -21.42
C GLY A 63 -10.76 -19.06 -21.07
N LYS A 64 -10.57 -18.74 -19.78
CA LYS A 64 -10.34 -17.37 -19.29
C LYS A 64 -8.86 -17.00 -19.32
N LYS A 65 -8.56 -15.75 -19.65
CA LYS A 65 -7.22 -15.16 -19.66
C LYS A 65 -6.89 -14.52 -18.32
N VAL A 66 -5.60 -14.50 -17.99
CA VAL A 66 -5.09 -13.84 -16.78
C VAL A 66 -5.38 -12.34 -16.81
N SER A 67 -5.28 -11.71 -17.98
CA SER A 67 -5.59 -10.30 -18.16
C SER A 67 -7.02 -9.95 -17.73
N GLU A 68 -7.99 -10.84 -17.95
CA GLU A 68 -9.38 -10.60 -17.54
C GLU A 68 -9.53 -10.54 -16.02
N ALA A 69 -8.78 -11.38 -15.28
CA ALA A 69 -8.79 -11.33 -13.82
C ALA A 69 -8.08 -10.08 -13.28
N ILE A 70 -6.97 -9.67 -13.90
CA ILE A 70 -6.23 -8.46 -13.51
C ILE A 70 -7.09 -7.21 -13.76
N SER A 71 -7.67 -7.07 -14.95
CA SER A 71 -8.53 -5.92 -15.28
C SER A 71 -9.78 -5.83 -14.39
N ALA A 72 -10.23 -6.93 -13.79
CA ALA A 72 -11.35 -6.91 -12.84
C ALA A 72 -10.97 -6.37 -11.45
N ILE A 73 -9.68 -6.36 -11.09
CA ILE A 73 -9.18 -5.91 -9.78
C ILE A 73 -8.36 -4.62 -9.85
N GLU A 74 -7.78 -4.29 -11.01
CA GLU A 74 -7.01 -3.06 -11.25
C GLU A 74 -7.97 -1.85 -11.31
N LYS A 75 -8.07 -1.11 -10.21
CA LYS A 75 -9.00 0.02 -10.04
C LYS A 75 -8.33 1.37 -9.85
N TYR A 76 -7.02 1.38 -9.64
CA TYR A 76 -6.26 2.56 -9.28
C TYR A 76 -4.99 2.66 -10.12
N GLU A 77 -4.65 3.88 -10.47
CA GLU A 77 -3.34 4.26 -10.95
C GLU A 77 -2.40 4.43 -9.75
N ASN A 78 -1.15 3.96 -9.86
CA ASN A 78 -0.17 3.99 -8.80
C ASN A 78 1.04 4.88 -9.16
N SER A 79 1.55 5.65 -8.21
CA SER A 79 2.71 6.55 -8.42
C SER A 79 4.06 5.85 -8.50
N GLY A 80 4.12 4.58 -8.09
CA GLY A 80 5.34 3.94 -7.59
C GLY A 80 5.77 4.51 -6.24
N GLU A 81 6.83 3.92 -5.68
CA GLU A 81 7.50 4.50 -4.50
C GLU A 81 8.39 5.67 -4.95
N ILE A 82 8.07 6.87 -4.46
CA ILE A 82 8.85 8.09 -4.68
C ILE A 82 9.71 8.34 -3.44
N ASN A 83 11.02 8.48 -3.64
CA ASN A 83 11.99 8.69 -2.57
C ASN A 83 12.48 10.14 -2.56
N PHE A 84 12.33 10.81 -1.42
CA PHE A 84 12.86 12.16 -1.17
C PHE A 84 14.01 12.09 -0.16
N ARG A 85 15.08 12.88 -0.37
CA ARG A 85 16.14 13.05 0.64
C ARG A 85 15.83 14.30 1.44
N ILE A 86 15.30 14.11 2.64
CA ILE A 86 14.85 15.19 3.53
C ILE A 86 15.40 14.90 4.92
N GLU A 87 16.02 15.90 5.54
CA GLU A 87 16.49 15.80 6.94
C GLU A 87 15.31 15.94 7.91
N LYS A 88 14.50 16.98 7.73
CA LYS A 88 13.33 17.31 8.57
C LYS A 88 12.09 16.50 8.20
N LYS A 89 12.21 15.17 8.23
CA LYS A 89 11.18 14.24 7.74
C LYS A 89 9.80 14.44 8.38
N ARG A 90 9.75 14.67 9.70
CA ARG A 90 8.49 14.85 10.42
C ARG A 90 7.77 16.12 10.01
N GLU A 91 8.47 17.25 9.97
CA GLU A 91 7.92 18.54 9.51
C GLU A 91 7.39 18.42 8.08
N ALA A 92 8.16 17.80 7.17
CA ALA A 92 7.76 17.54 5.80
C ALA A 92 6.49 16.68 5.69
N MET A 93 6.38 15.63 6.51
CA MET A 93 5.19 14.78 6.56
C MET A 93 3.96 15.53 7.08
N ASP A 94 4.12 16.31 8.14
CA ASP A 94 3.05 17.11 8.74
C ASP A 94 2.51 18.13 7.73
N VAL A 95 3.39 18.82 6.99
CA VAL A 95 2.99 19.75 5.90
C VAL A 95 2.13 19.06 4.85
N VAL A 96 2.53 17.86 4.39
CA VAL A 96 1.76 17.12 3.37
C VAL A 96 0.40 16.69 3.92
N ARG A 97 0.36 16.10 5.13
CA ARG A 97 -0.89 15.67 5.76
C ARG A 97 -1.85 16.84 5.96
N ASP A 98 -1.39 17.90 6.61
CA ASP A 98 -2.23 19.03 7.01
C ASP A 98 -2.75 19.80 5.78
N TYR A 99 -1.97 19.87 4.70
CA TYR A 99 -2.40 20.49 3.45
C TYR A 99 -3.63 19.80 2.85
N PHE A 100 -3.64 18.47 2.77
CA PHE A 100 -4.75 17.73 2.17
C PHE A 100 -5.92 17.57 3.15
N ALA A 101 -5.65 17.29 4.42
CA ALA A 101 -6.68 17.15 5.45
C ALA A 101 -7.48 18.45 5.67
N SER A 102 -6.91 19.62 5.38
CA SER A 102 -7.61 20.90 5.44
C SER A 102 -8.47 21.21 4.20
N ARG A 103 -8.39 20.41 3.13
CA ARG A 103 -9.02 20.68 1.83
C ARG A 103 -9.99 19.60 1.37
N GLU A 104 -9.80 18.37 1.83
CA GLU A 104 -10.59 17.21 1.44
C GLU A 104 -11.00 16.43 2.69
N GLU A 105 -12.18 15.81 2.64
CA GLU A 105 -12.66 14.97 3.73
C GLU A 105 -11.80 13.70 3.83
N VAL A 106 -11.19 13.52 5.00
CA VAL A 106 -10.40 12.33 5.33
C VAL A 106 -11.35 11.21 5.76
N LEU A 107 -11.39 10.13 4.98
CA LEU A 107 -12.22 8.95 5.26
C LEU A 107 -11.51 7.96 6.19
N VAL A 108 -10.18 7.86 6.07
CA VAL A 108 -9.34 7.02 6.93
C VAL A 108 -8.03 7.76 7.18
N SER A 109 -7.63 7.86 8.45
CA SER A 109 -6.32 8.37 8.87
C SER A 109 -5.62 7.32 9.73
N LEU A 110 -4.39 6.97 9.38
CA LEU A 110 -3.53 6.05 10.12
C LEU A 110 -2.13 6.65 10.27
N ASP A 111 -1.58 6.61 11.49
CA ASP A 111 -0.31 7.27 11.85
C ASP A 111 0.76 6.31 12.42
N PHE A 112 0.52 4.99 12.38
CA PHE A 112 1.39 3.99 13.01
C PHE A 112 2.64 3.62 12.19
N ASP A 113 2.72 4.01 10.91
CA ASP A 113 3.89 3.77 10.03
C ASP A 113 4.03 4.91 9.01
N GLY A 114 4.27 6.11 9.55
CA GLY A 114 4.04 7.36 8.83
C GLY A 114 2.54 7.65 8.70
N TYR A 115 2.19 8.61 7.84
CA TYR A 115 0.79 8.97 7.62
C TYR A 115 0.24 8.23 6.41
N ARG A 116 -0.91 7.57 6.58
CA ARG A 116 -1.78 7.13 5.50
C ARG A 116 -3.10 7.85 5.63
N GLU A 117 -3.43 8.63 4.61
CA GLU A 117 -4.70 9.35 4.50
C GLU A 117 -5.44 8.82 3.27
N GLU A 118 -6.71 8.44 3.46
CA GLU A 118 -7.60 8.00 2.39
C GLU A 118 -8.72 9.02 2.18
N PHE A 119 -8.94 9.37 0.92
CA PHE A 119 -9.98 10.25 0.44
C PHE A 119 -10.90 9.46 -0.51
N ALA A 120 -11.95 10.10 -1.03
CA ALA A 120 -12.95 9.42 -1.87
C ALA A 120 -12.37 8.68 -3.09
N ASP A 121 -11.41 9.31 -3.79
CA ASP A 121 -10.90 8.85 -5.08
C ASP A 121 -9.39 8.62 -5.12
N TRP A 122 -8.70 8.83 -4.00
CA TRP A 122 -7.26 8.65 -3.90
C TRP A 122 -6.83 8.46 -2.45
N TRP A 123 -5.63 7.93 -2.27
CA TRP A 123 -4.97 7.85 -0.97
C TRP A 123 -3.48 8.04 -1.13
N PHE A 124 -2.81 8.40 -0.03
CA PHE A 124 -1.35 8.38 0.01
C PHE A 124 -0.82 7.76 1.29
N ASN A 125 0.41 7.28 1.23
CA ASN A 125 1.23 6.99 2.39
C ASN A 125 2.55 7.76 2.29
N ILE A 126 2.92 8.45 3.37
CA ILE A 126 4.20 9.13 3.50
C ILE A 126 4.88 8.70 4.80
N ARG A 127 6.09 8.17 4.72
CA ARG A 127 6.79 7.59 5.88
C ARG A 127 8.31 7.67 5.77
N PRO A 128 9.04 7.78 6.89
CA PRO A 128 10.49 7.66 6.86
C PRO A 128 10.90 6.23 6.49
N SER A 129 11.95 6.08 5.69
CA SER A 129 12.61 4.79 5.53
C SER A 129 13.31 4.39 6.83
N ASN A 130 13.19 3.10 7.19
CA ASN A 130 13.83 2.55 8.39
C ASN A 130 15.35 2.35 8.20
N THR A 131 15.81 2.15 6.96
CA THR A 131 17.18 1.71 6.65
C THR A 131 17.96 2.72 5.83
N GLU A 132 17.28 3.70 5.23
CA GLU A 132 17.88 4.65 4.29
C GLU A 132 17.50 6.10 4.65
N PRO A 133 18.27 7.11 4.21
CA PRO A 133 17.98 8.51 4.52
C PRO A 133 16.77 9.08 3.73
N TYR A 134 15.84 8.23 3.29
CA TYR A 134 14.69 8.63 2.47
C TYR A 134 13.44 8.92 3.31
N LEU A 135 12.65 9.88 2.83
CA LEU A 135 11.22 9.98 3.07
C LEU A 135 10.51 9.36 1.87
N ARG A 136 9.75 8.30 2.11
CA ARG A 136 9.06 7.53 1.08
C ARG A 136 7.63 8.03 0.93
N PHE A 137 7.21 8.21 -0.30
CA PHE A 137 5.85 8.60 -0.65
C PHE A 137 5.29 7.62 -1.69
N LEU A 138 4.05 7.20 -1.48
CA LEU A 138 3.28 6.43 -2.44
C LEU A 138 1.86 6.96 -2.46
N ALA A 139 1.28 7.08 -3.66
CA ALA A 139 -0.11 7.43 -3.83
C ALA A 139 -0.77 6.53 -4.87
N GLU A 140 -2.06 6.32 -4.68
CA GLU A 140 -2.93 5.71 -5.67
C GLU A 140 -4.15 6.59 -5.88
N ALA A 141 -4.62 6.70 -7.13
CA ALA A 141 -5.80 7.47 -7.48
C ALA A 141 -6.61 6.79 -8.58
N ARG A 142 -7.92 7.07 -8.66
CA ARG A 142 -8.80 6.46 -9.67
C ARG A 142 -8.50 6.88 -11.11
N SER A 143 -7.75 7.95 -11.32
CA SER A 143 -7.32 8.38 -12.65
C SER A 143 -5.88 8.86 -12.65
N ARG A 144 -5.25 8.80 -13.82
CA ARG A 144 -3.86 9.21 -14.01
C ARG A 144 -3.71 10.72 -13.80
N GLU A 145 -4.69 11.50 -14.23
CA GLU A 145 -4.72 12.95 -14.08
C GLU A 145 -4.76 13.35 -12.61
N LEU A 146 -5.62 12.68 -11.82
CA LEU A 146 -5.71 12.92 -10.38
C LEU A 146 -4.39 12.55 -9.70
N LEU A 147 -3.84 11.37 -9.99
CA LEU A 147 -2.56 10.92 -9.45
C LEU A 147 -1.45 11.94 -9.74
N ASN A 148 -1.31 12.38 -10.99
CA ASN A 148 -0.29 13.33 -11.41
C ASN A 148 -0.45 14.69 -10.73
N SER A 149 -1.69 15.15 -10.54
CA SER A 149 -1.99 16.38 -9.82
C SER A 149 -1.55 16.30 -8.35
N LYS A 150 -1.91 15.22 -7.65
CA LYS A 150 -1.55 15.02 -6.24
C LYS A 150 -0.04 14.85 -6.05
N VAL A 151 0.61 14.05 -6.88
CA VAL A 151 2.08 13.88 -6.86
C VAL A 151 2.79 15.21 -7.11
N SER A 152 2.35 15.99 -8.10
CA SER A 152 2.92 17.31 -8.38
C SER A 152 2.78 18.26 -7.18
N LYS A 153 1.61 18.28 -6.55
CA LYS A 153 1.39 19.11 -5.36
C LYS A 153 2.25 18.67 -4.17
N VAL A 154 2.42 17.37 -3.95
CA VAL A 154 3.33 16.86 -2.90
C VAL A 154 4.77 17.30 -3.17
N ARG A 155 5.24 17.27 -4.42
CA ARG A 155 6.58 17.76 -4.75
C ARG A 155 6.77 19.24 -4.44
N GLU A 156 5.78 20.07 -4.77
CA GLU A 156 5.78 21.51 -4.44
C GLU A 156 5.83 21.74 -2.92
N LEU A 157 5.01 21.00 -2.16
CA LEU A 157 5.00 21.11 -0.69
C LEU A 157 6.32 20.67 -0.04
N LEU A 158 7.01 19.73 -0.67
CA LEU A 158 8.28 19.19 -0.17
C LEU A 158 9.50 19.97 -0.66
N GLU A 159 9.38 20.84 -1.65
CA GLU A 159 10.48 21.66 -2.19
C GLU A 159 11.28 22.42 -1.11
N PRO A 160 10.66 23.04 -0.08
CA PRO A 160 11.40 23.73 0.98
C PRO A 160 12.24 22.82 1.89
N PHE A 161 12.10 21.50 1.77
CA PHE A 161 12.78 20.50 2.59
C PHE A 161 13.88 19.73 1.85
N LEU A 162 14.00 19.93 0.53
CA LEU A 162 15.00 19.31 -0.35
C LEU A 162 16.30 20.14 -0.36
#